data_AF-A0A2E3LW48-F1
#
_entry.id   AF-A0A2E3LW48-F1
#
_cell.length_a   1.000
_cell.length_b   1.000
_cell.length_c   1.000
_cell.angle_alpha   90.00
_cell.angle_beta   90.00
_cell.angle_gamma   90.00
#
_symmetry.space_group_name_H-M   'P 1'
#
loop_
_entity.id
_entity.type
_entity.pdbx_description
1 polymer ?
#
loop_
_entity_poly.entity_id
_entity_poly.type
_entity_poly.pdbx_seq_one_letter_code
_entity_poly.pdbx_strand_id
1 'polypeptide(L)'
;MATKSKESKQIQKARAKLAAQLEKDTEQITPEAIKKTATQIQGWIARHASERISLQDKGIELFDENKSSARTTSAHIRDLRTHLESEIQRSNATMEQLKGRIKVAKQMEVPSPTISREGQKLNDVIDDLHNI
;
A
#
# COMPACT_ATOMS: atom_id res chain seq x y z
N MET A 1 16.23 -33.43 -18.45
CA MET A 1 16.32 -31.98 -18.72
C MET A 1 15.14 -31.60 -19.61
N ALA A 2 14.22 -30.75 -19.13
CA ALA A 2 13.05 -30.34 -19.91
C ALA A 2 13.50 -29.43 -21.06
N THR A 3 13.34 -29.89 -22.30
CA THR A 3 13.59 -29.07 -23.48
C THR A 3 12.47 -28.04 -23.59
N LYS A 4 12.80 -26.74 -23.50
CA LYS A 4 11.81 -25.68 -23.70
C LYS A 4 11.27 -25.78 -25.13
N SER A 5 9.97 -26.05 -25.26
CA SER A 5 9.26 -26.00 -26.53
C SER A 5 9.42 -24.63 -27.18
N LYS A 6 9.50 -24.60 -28.51
CA LYS A 6 9.74 -23.39 -29.29
C LYS A 6 8.61 -22.38 -29.04
N GLU A 7 8.95 -21.20 -28.54
CA GLU A 7 7.97 -20.15 -28.22
C GLU A 7 7.21 -19.68 -29.48
N SER A 8 5.96 -19.23 -29.30
CA SER A 8 5.18 -18.61 -30.37
C SER A 8 5.87 -17.32 -30.88
N LYS A 9 5.77 -17.07 -32.20
CA LYS A 9 6.34 -15.87 -32.84
C LYS A 9 5.86 -14.55 -32.21
N GLN A 10 4.62 -14.53 -31.70
CA GLN A 10 4.07 -13.36 -31.02
C GLN A 10 4.77 -13.10 -29.67
N ILE A 11 5.03 -14.15 -28.91
CA ILE A 11 5.71 -14.09 -27.61
C ILE A 11 7.16 -13.64 -27.81
N GLN A 12 7.85 -14.15 -28.83
CA GLN A 12 9.21 -13.73 -29.16
C GLN A 12 9.29 -12.23 -29.49
N LYS A 13 8.36 -11.72 -30.30
CA LYS A 13 8.29 -10.27 -30.62
C LYS A 13 8.01 -9.42 -29.37
N ALA A 14 7.08 -9.85 -28.53
CA ALA A 14 6.77 -9.15 -27.29
C ALA A 14 7.99 -9.10 -26.35
N ARG A 15 8.71 -10.23 -26.20
CA ARG A 15 9.93 -10.28 -25.39
C ARG A 15 11.03 -9.38 -25.94
N ALA A 16 11.26 -9.39 -27.26
CA ALA A 16 12.25 -8.51 -27.88
C ALA A 16 11.92 -7.03 -27.66
N LYS A 17 10.63 -6.66 -27.77
CA LYS A 17 10.18 -5.29 -27.50
C LYS A 17 10.38 -4.88 -26.03
N LEU A 18 10.05 -5.77 -25.09
CA LEU A 18 10.25 -5.53 -23.67
C LEU A 18 11.73 -5.41 -23.31
N ALA A 19 12.58 -6.27 -23.86
CA ALA A 19 14.03 -6.22 -23.66
C ALA A 19 14.62 -4.89 -24.16
N ALA A 20 14.25 -4.47 -25.38
CA ALA A 20 14.70 -3.20 -25.93
C ALA A 20 14.19 -1.99 -25.12
N GLN A 21 13.02 -2.09 -24.49
CA GLN A 21 12.51 -1.03 -23.63
C GLN A 21 13.28 -0.98 -22.30
N LEU A 22 13.49 -2.14 -21.67
CA LEU A 22 14.27 -2.23 -20.43
C LEU A 22 15.69 -1.71 -20.62
N GLU A 23 16.33 -2.01 -21.75
CA GLU A 23 17.67 -1.50 -22.07
C GLU A 23 17.68 0.04 -22.13
N LYS A 24 16.73 0.64 -22.86
CA LYS A 24 16.57 2.10 -22.91
C LYS A 24 16.29 2.72 -21.54
N ASP A 25 15.48 2.05 -20.73
CA ASP A 25 15.16 2.54 -19.38
C ASP A 25 16.41 2.46 -18.49
N THR A 26 17.22 1.40 -18.60
CA THR A 26 18.48 1.29 -17.86
C THR A 26 19.54 2.32 -18.29
N GLU A 27 19.61 2.66 -19.57
CA GLU A 27 20.47 3.74 -20.07
C GLU A 27 20.07 5.12 -19.52
N GLN A 28 18.80 5.33 -19.19
CA GLN A 28 18.29 6.58 -18.61
C GLN A 28 18.52 6.66 -17.10
N ILE A 29 18.67 5.53 -16.41
CA ILE A 29 18.93 5.46 -14.96
C ILE A 29 20.45 5.51 -14.71
N THR A 30 21.11 6.56 -15.18
CA THR A 30 22.50 6.84 -14.83
C THR A 30 22.56 7.71 -13.56
N PRO A 31 23.62 7.60 -12.74
CA PRO A 31 23.80 8.47 -11.59
C PRO A 31 23.76 9.97 -11.93
N GLU A 32 24.23 10.33 -13.14
CA GLU A 32 24.17 11.69 -13.65
C GLU A 32 22.75 12.13 -13.99
N ALA A 33 21.95 11.27 -14.63
CA ALA A 33 20.55 11.54 -14.92
C ALA A 33 19.71 11.70 -13.64
N ILE A 34 20.01 10.91 -12.60
CA ILE A 34 19.37 11.04 -11.28
C ILE A 34 19.71 12.41 -10.66
N LYS A 35 20.99 12.81 -10.65
CA LYS A 35 21.41 14.13 -10.14
C LYS A 35 20.77 15.28 -10.92
N LYS A 36 20.69 15.17 -12.24
CA LYS A 36 20.03 16.16 -13.11
C LYS A 36 18.53 16.27 -12.80
N THR A 37 17.86 15.14 -12.64
CA THR A 37 16.42 15.11 -12.29
C THR A 37 16.19 15.70 -10.90
N ALA A 38 17.04 15.37 -9.92
CA ALA A 38 16.95 15.92 -8.57
C ALA A 38 17.09 17.45 -8.56
N THR A 39 18.06 17.99 -9.29
CA THR A 39 18.25 19.45 -9.41
C THR A 39 17.08 20.12 -10.14
N GLN A 40 16.52 19.49 -11.16
CA GLN A 40 15.30 19.99 -11.82
C GLN A 40 14.09 20.02 -10.87
N ILE A 41 13.88 18.98 -10.08
CA ILE A 41 12.82 18.91 -9.08
C ILE A 41 13.01 20.03 -8.05
N GLN A 42 14.22 20.16 -7.49
CA GLN A 42 14.54 21.22 -6.53
C GLN A 42 14.30 22.63 -7.13
N GLY A 43 14.74 22.87 -8.37
CA GLY A 43 14.50 24.14 -9.06
C GLY A 43 13.03 24.39 -9.36
N TRP A 44 12.25 23.36 -9.65
CA TRP A 44 10.79 23.48 -9.83
C TRP A 44 10.10 23.78 -8.50
N ILE A 45 10.48 23.09 -7.43
CA ILE A 45 10.01 23.32 -6.06
C ILE A 45 10.28 24.76 -5.62
N ALA A 46 11.51 25.25 -5.81
CA ALA A 46 11.91 26.59 -5.41
C ALA A 46 11.14 27.66 -6.18
N ARG A 47 10.95 27.47 -7.50
CA ARG A 47 10.21 28.41 -8.35
C ARG A 47 8.75 28.60 -7.92
N HIS A 48 8.10 27.54 -7.43
CA HIS A 48 6.69 27.56 -7.03
C HIS A 48 6.52 27.59 -5.51
N ALA A 49 7.58 27.86 -4.75
CA ALA A 49 7.52 27.85 -3.29
C ALA A 49 6.55 28.89 -2.74
N SER A 50 6.45 30.06 -3.38
CA SER A 50 5.51 31.13 -3.03
C SER A 50 4.03 30.79 -3.25
N GLU A 51 3.74 29.82 -4.12
CA GLU A 51 2.38 29.36 -4.44
C GLU A 51 1.92 28.21 -3.54
N ARG A 52 2.81 27.71 -2.67
CA ARG A 52 2.48 26.61 -1.75
C ARG A 52 1.56 27.10 -0.65
N ILE A 53 0.38 26.51 -0.58
CA ILE A 53 -0.48 26.61 0.60
C ILE A 53 0.17 25.77 1.70
N SER A 54 0.59 26.39 2.80
CA SER A 54 1.05 25.65 3.98
C SER A 54 -0.09 24.76 4.47
N LEU A 55 0.16 23.45 4.50
CA LEU A 55 -0.79 22.46 5.02
C LEU A 55 -0.57 22.18 6.50
N GLN A 56 0.41 22.84 7.15
CA GLN A 56 0.77 22.58 8.55
C GLN A 56 -0.40 22.86 9.52
N ASP A 57 -1.26 23.83 9.20
CA ASP A 57 -2.43 24.18 10.01
C ASP A 57 -3.71 23.42 9.60
N LYS A 58 -3.64 22.61 8.53
CA LYS A 58 -4.78 21.82 8.08
C LYS A 58 -4.65 20.43 8.68
N GLY A 59 -5.61 20.07 9.53
CA GLY A 59 -5.81 18.68 9.95
C GLY A 59 -6.22 17.84 8.75
N ILE A 60 -5.25 17.40 7.95
CA ILE A 60 -5.46 16.45 6.86
C ILE A 60 -5.52 15.08 7.50
N GLU A 61 -6.73 14.65 7.83
CA GLU A 61 -6.98 13.26 8.19
C GLU A 61 -6.59 12.39 6.97
N LEU A 62 -5.85 11.31 7.23
CA LEU A 62 -5.52 10.32 6.22
C LEU A 62 -6.83 9.80 5.60
N PHE A 63 -6.82 9.38 4.32
CA PHE A 63 -8.01 8.89 3.63
C PHE A 63 -8.75 7.77 4.39
N ASP A 64 -8.02 7.02 5.21
CA ASP A 64 -8.55 5.93 6.04
C ASP A 64 -9.23 6.41 7.34
N GLU A 65 -8.96 7.63 7.76
CA GLU A 65 -9.53 8.26 8.97
C GLU A 65 -10.77 9.11 8.68
N ASN A 66 -11.15 9.24 7.41
CA ASN A 66 -12.27 10.08 7.00
C ASN A 66 -13.61 9.54 7.54
N LYS A 67 -13.99 10.00 8.74
CA LYS A 67 -15.27 9.68 9.39
C LYS A 67 -16.48 10.23 8.63
N SER A 68 -16.26 11.15 7.69
CA SER A 68 -17.28 11.71 6.83
C SER A 68 -17.20 11.12 5.42
N SER A 69 -17.44 9.81 5.30
CA SER A 69 -17.79 9.25 4.00
C SER A 69 -19.01 10.00 3.46
N ALA A 70 -18.94 10.46 2.21
CA ALA A 70 -20.06 11.13 1.56
C ALA A 70 -21.33 10.31 1.78
N ARG A 71 -22.43 10.95 2.23
CA ARG A 71 -23.71 10.27 2.50
C ARG A 71 -24.04 9.37 1.31
N THR A 72 -24.16 8.07 1.57
CA THR A 72 -24.38 7.08 0.52
C THR A 72 -25.77 7.28 -0.10
N THR A 73 -25.84 7.98 -1.24
CA THR A 73 -27.11 8.31 -1.91
C THR A 73 -27.68 7.10 -2.66
N SER A 74 -26.82 6.21 -3.15
CA SER A 74 -27.23 5.00 -3.87
C SER A 74 -28.06 4.05 -2.99
N ALA A 75 -29.24 3.67 -3.47
CA ALA A 75 -30.12 2.70 -2.79
C ALA A 75 -29.44 1.32 -2.71
N HIS A 76 -28.80 0.89 -3.79
CA HIS A 76 -28.12 -0.41 -3.86
C HIS A 76 -27.02 -0.56 -2.79
N ILE A 77 -26.22 0.48 -2.57
CA ILE A 77 -25.14 0.43 -1.57
C ILE A 77 -25.73 0.40 -0.15
N ARG A 78 -26.86 1.07 0.08
CA ARG A 78 -27.58 1.00 1.37
C ARG A 78 -28.12 -0.42 1.63
N ASP A 79 -28.72 -1.04 0.63
CA ASP A 79 -29.24 -2.41 0.74
C ASP A 79 -28.12 -3.43 0.94
N LEU A 80 -26.97 -3.24 0.26
CA LEU A 80 -25.81 -4.10 0.46
C LEU A 80 -25.23 -3.95 1.87
N ARG A 81 -25.16 -2.72 2.38
CA ARG A 81 -24.69 -2.44 3.74
C ARG A 81 -25.56 -3.12 4.79
N THR A 82 -26.88 -2.97 4.70
CA THR A 82 -27.81 -3.59 5.66
C THR A 82 -27.74 -5.11 5.60
N HIS A 83 -27.58 -5.67 4.40
CA HIS A 83 -27.39 -7.10 4.22
C HIS A 83 -26.13 -7.60 4.95
N LEU A 84 -24.97 -6.97 4.70
CA LEU A 84 -23.70 -7.33 5.33
C LEU A 84 -23.72 -7.18 6.86
N GLU A 85 -24.33 -6.10 7.37
CA GLU A 85 -24.50 -5.89 8.82
C GLU A 85 -25.33 -7.03 9.44
N SER A 86 -26.38 -7.49 8.76
CA SER A 86 -27.21 -8.61 9.23
C SER A 86 -26.45 -9.95 9.24
N GLU A 87 -25.58 -10.19 8.26
CA GLU A 87 -24.75 -11.40 8.20
C GLU A 87 -23.71 -11.43 9.32
N ILE A 88 -23.07 -10.30 9.60
CA ILE A 88 -22.12 -10.15 10.72
C ILE A 88 -22.82 -10.41 12.07
N GLN A 89 -24.04 -9.91 12.24
CA GLN A 89 -24.79 -10.16 13.48
C GLN A 89 -25.16 -11.64 13.64
N ARG A 90 -25.57 -12.30 12.56
CA ARG A 90 -25.88 -13.74 12.57
C ARG A 90 -24.63 -14.57 12.86
N SER A 91 -23.49 -14.24 12.26
CA SER A 91 -22.23 -14.95 12.50
C SER A 91 -21.76 -14.76 13.94
N ASN A 92 -21.85 -13.54 14.50
CA ASN A 92 -21.54 -13.26 15.89
C ASN A 92 -22.48 -14.00 16.87
N ALA A 93 -23.78 -14.02 16.61
CA ALA A 93 -24.73 -14.77 17.43
C ALA A 93 -24.44 -16.29 17.40
N THR A 94 -24.08 -16.82 16.23
CA THR A 94 -23.66 -18.21 16.08
C THR A 94 -22.37 -18.50 16.86
N MET A 95 -21.40 -17.59 16.80
CA MET A 95 -20.15 -17.68 17.57
C MET A 95 -20.40 -17.67 19.08
N GLU A 96 -21.27 -16.78 19.59
CA GLU A 96 -21.65 -16.76 21.01
C GLU A 96 -22.31 -18.06 21.46
N GLN A 97 -23.18 -18.64 20.64
CA GLN A 97 -23.81 -19.93 20.94
C GLN A 97 -22.81 -21.10 20.95
N LEU A 98 -21.72 -21.01 20.17
CA LEU A 98 -20.69 -22.03 20.09
C LEU A 98 -19.62 -21.90 21.19
N LYS A 99 -19.40 -20.70 21.76
CA LYS A 99 -18.43 -20.46 22.85
C LYS A 99 -18.66 -21.34 24.09
N GLY A 100 -19.92 -21.70 24.39
CA GLY A 100 -20.26 -22.59 25.52
C GLY A 100 -20.22 -24.09 25.19
N ARG A 101 -20.13 -24.46 23.91
CA ARG A 101 -20.19 -25.86 23.43
C ARG A 101 -18.83 -26.43 23.03
N ILE A 102 -17.86 -25.56 22.79
CA ILE A 102 -16.48 -25.95 22.51
C ILE A 102 -15.71 -25.87 23.83
N LYS A 103 -15.31 -27.03 24.38
CA LYS A 103 -14.20 -27.03 25.36
C LYS A 103 -12.97 -26.58 24.58
N VAL A 104 -12.58 -25.32 24.74
CA VAL A 104 -11.32 -24.81 24.23
C VAL A 104 -10.22 -25.66 24.86
N ALA A 105 -9.68 -26.61 24.10
CA ALA A 105 -8.38 -27.16 24.40
C ALA A 105 -7.44 -25.95 24.42
N LYS A 106 -6.84 -25.74 25.60
CA LYS A 106 -5.81 -24.76 25.92
C LYS A 106 -5.16 -24.16 24.66
N GLN A 107 -5.39 -22.86 24.48
CA GLN A 107 -4.82 -22.00 23.45
C GLN A 107 -3.40 -22.44 23.07
N MET A 108 -3.17 -22.83 21.82
CA MET A 108 -1.88 -22.54 21.21
C MET A 108 -1.89 -21.03 21.02
N GLU A 109 -1.10 -20.34 21.84
CA GLU A 109 -0.73 -18.96 21.58
C GLU A 109 -0.25 -18.88 20.14
N VAL A 110 -1.02 -18.20 19.29
CA VAL A 110 -0.49 -17.75 18.01
C VAL A 110 0.52 -16.68 18.40
N PRO A 111 1.83 -16.88 18.18
CA PRO A 111 2.79 -15.84 18.47
C PRO A 111 2.39 -14.62 17.65
N SER A 112 2.20 -13.49 18.33
CA SER A 112 2.11 -12.17 17.70
C SER A 112 3.20 -12.08 16.63
N PRO A 113 2.92 -11.50 15.44
CA PRO A 113 3.96 -11.30 14.45
C PRO A 113 5.07 -10.50 15.10
N THR A 114 6.19 -11.17 15.39
CA THR A 114 7.41 -10.52 15.83
C THR A 114 7.78 -9.56 14.70
N ILE A 115 7.57 -8.27 14.95
CA ILE A 115 8.17 -7.23 14.13
C ILE A 115 9.67 -7.50 14.19
N SER A 116 10.23 -8.00 13.09
CA SER A 116 11.66 -8.24 12.97
C SER A 116 12.41 -6.98 13.41
N ARG A 117 13.44 -7.18 14.25
CA ARG A 117 14.34 -6.16 14.82
C ARG A 117 14.96 -5.18 13.79
N GLU A 118 14.80 -5.43 12.50
CA GLU A 118 15.21 -4.53 11.43
C GLU A 118 14.28 -3.30 11.30
N GLY A 119 13.01 -3.40 11.71
CA GLY A 119 12.07 -2.27 11.69
C GLY A 119 12.30 -1.24 12.81
N GLN A 120 12.92 -1.63 13.93
CA GLN A 120 13.24 -0.68 15.01
C GLN A 120 14.40 0.25 14.64
N LYS A 121 15.38 -0.22 13.86
CA LYS A 121 16.51 0.61 13.45
C LYS A 121 16.14 1.75 12.50
N LEU A 122 15.02 1.64 11.78
CA LEU A 122 14.54 2.72 10.90
C LEU A 122 13.88 3.84 11.70
N ASN A 123 13.21 3.54 12.82
CA ASN A 123 12.61 4.56 13.66
C ASN A 123 13.67 5.34 14.44
N ASP A 124 14.71 4.67 14.94
CA ASP A 124 15.82 5.35 15.64
C ASP A 124 16.58 6.33 14.71
N VAL A 125 16.67 6.04 13.41
CA VAL A 125 17.32 6.94 12.42
C VAL A 125 16.44 8.15 12.06
N ILE A 126 15.11 8.02 12.16
CA ILE A 126 14.17 9.11 11.87
C ILE A 126 14.13 10.11 13.03
N ASP A 127 14.30 9.65 14.26
CA ASP A 127 14.36 10.52 15.44
C ASP A 127 15.66 11.35 15.50
N ASP A 128 16.78 10.80 15.02
CA ASP A 128 18.06 11.53 14.93
C ASP A 128 18.07 12.64 13.84
N LEU A 129 17.17 12.56 12.84
CA LEU A 129 17.06 13.57 11.77
C LEU A 129 16.16 14.77 12.13
N HIS A 130 15.39 14.69 13.22
CA HIS A 130 14.56 15.80 13.70
C HIS A 130 15.28 16.69 14.72
N ASN A 131 16.53 16.36 15.07
CA ASN A 131 17.32 17.10 16.06
C ASN A 131 18.57 17.79 15.45
N ILE A 132 18.54 18.09 14.15
CA ILE A 132 19.52 18.95 13.44
C ILE A 132 18.79 20.14 12.82
#